data_AF-A0A7J2S1W9-F1
#
_entry.id   AF-A0A7J2S1W9-F1
#
_cell.length_a   1.000
_cell.length_b   1.000
_cell.length_c   1.000
_cell.angle_alpha   90.00
_cell.angle_beta   90.00
_cell.angle_gamma   90.00
#
_symmetry.space_group_name_H-M   'P 1'
#
loop_
_entity.id
_entity.type
_entity.pdbx_description
1 polymer ?
#
loop_
_entity_poly.entity_id
_entity_poly.type
_entity_poly.pdbx_seq_one_letter_code
_entity_poly.pdbx_strand_id
1 'polypeptide(L)'
;MYRIIEKERLSDEIVKIEVEAPLVASKAVSGQFVMIRLREGGERIPLTISGCDPERGTITIIFQEVGKTTLDLGRLKPGDSILNLAGPLGRPPELKRFGTVVCVGGGVGIAPVLFRARVLKELGNRIISIIGARSRDMLILKEEMEEVSDRLYVTTDDGSLGQKGFVTDPLRDVLSDEQVDLVVAIGPIGMMKAVSGV
;
A
#
# COMPACT_ATOMS: atom_id res chain seq x y z
N MET A 1 -3.06 -1.28 24.49
CA MET A 1 -3.09 -0.04 23.70
C MET A 1 -1.82 0.00 22.86
N TYR A 2 -1.88 0.56 21.66
CA TYR A 2 -0.81 0.48 20.66
C TYR A 2 -0.35 1.90 20.32
N ARG A 3 0.89 2.23 20.67
CA ARG A 3 1.41 3.60 20.59
C ARG A 3 1.77 3.97 19.16
N ILE A 4 1.38 5.17 18.72
CA ILE A 4 1.86 5.76 17.48
C ILE A 4 3.23 6.37 17.77
N ILE A 5 4.27 5.89 17.09
CA ILE A 5 5.63 6.38 17.29
C ILE A 5 6.01 7.45 16.27
N GLU A 6 5.50 7.33 15.05
CA GLU A 6 5.77 8.29 13.96
C GLU A 6 4.49 8.54 13.16
N LYS A 7 4.41 9.73 12.58
CA LYS A 7 3.32 10.14 11.71
C LYS A 7 3.82 11.11 10.66
N GLU A 8 3.41 10.87 9.43
CA GLU A 8 3.72 11.71 8.27
C GLU A 8 2.48 11.88 7.42
N ARG A 9 2.24 13.09 6.92
CA ARG A 9 1.17 13.35 5.95
C ARG A 9 1.78 13.28 4.56
N LEU A 10 1.35 12.29 3.77
CA LEU A 10 1.86 12.04 2.41
C LEU A 10 1.11 12.86 1.35
N SER A 11 -0.15 13.20 1.62
CA SER A 11 -0.95 14.15 0.85
C SER A 11 -2.03 14.79 1.72
N ASP A 12 -2.82 15.70 1.17
CA ASP A 12 -3.94 16.34 1.88
C ASP A 12 -4.92 15.34 2.53
N GLU A 13 -5.04 14.12 2.00
CA GLU A 13 -5.94 13.10 2.52
C GLU A 13 -5.23 11.82 2.97
N ILE A 14 -3.93 11.64 2.70
CA ILE A 14 -3.22 10.38 2.97
C ILE A 14 -2.22 10.56 4.10
N VAL A 15 -2.33 9.68 5.10
CA VAL A 15 -1.50 9.71 6.31
C VAL A 15 -0.78 8.37 6.47
N LYS A 16 0.53 8.44 6.74
CA LYS A 16 1.36 7.34 7.19
C LYS A 16 1.52 7.42 8.70
N ILE A 17 1.31 6.31 9.39
CA ILE A 17 1.65 6.15 10.80
C ILE A 17 2.50 4.91 11.00
N GLU A 18 3.40 4.99 11.96
CA GLU A 18 4.11 3.82 12.47
C GLU A 18 3.63 3.54 13.90
N VAL A 19 3.29 2.28 14.17
CA VAL A 19 2.63 1.84 15.40
C VAL A 19 3.42 0.73 16.05
N GLU A 20 3.67 0.85 17.35
CA GLU A 20 4.28 -0.19 18.17
C GLU A 20 3.32 -1.39 18.30
N ALA A 21 3.71 -2.52 17.72
CA ALA A 21 2.92 -3.75 17.69
C ALA A 21 3.84 -4.98 17.52
N PRO A 22 4.72 -5.30 18.49
CA PRO A 22 5.82 -6.27 18.31
C PRO A 22 5.34 -7.68 17.94
N LEU A 23 4.21 -8.13 18.51
CA LEU A 23 3.62 -9.42 18.17
C LEU A 23 3.07 -9.48 16.75
N VAL A 24 2.66 -8.33 16.20
CA VAL A 24 2.19 -8.22 14.81
C VAL A 24 3.38 -8.12 13.87
N ALA A 25 4.33 -7.23 14.19
CA ALA A 25 5.53 -6.98 13.40
C ALA A 25 6.35 -8.27 13.15
N SER A 26 6.51 -9.11 14.18
CA SER A 26 7.24 -10.38 14.07
C SER A 26 6.60 -11.46 13.18
N LYS A 27 5.34 -11.28 12.77
CA LYS A 27 4.58 -12.30 12.01
C LYS A 27 3.98 -11.77 10.71
N ALA A 28 3.93 -10.45 10.54
CA ALA A 28 3.29 -9.82 9.40
C ALA A 28 4.05 -10.09 8.11
N VAL A 29 3.31 -10.38 7.05
CA VAL A 29 3.84 -10.45 5.69
C VAL A 29 3.02 -9.57 4.74
N SER A 30 3.59 -9.25 3.58
CA SER A 30 2.91 -8.41 2.58
C SER A 30 1.58 -9.01 2.14
N GLY A 31 0.53 -8.19 2.10
CA GLY A 31 -0.84 -8.60 1.79
C GLY A 31 -1.74 -8.86 3.02
N GLN A 32 -1.21 -8.74 4.24
CA GLN A 32 -2.00 -8.83 5.47
C GLN A 32 -2.48 -7.46 5.97
N PHE A 33 -3.47 -7.47 6.86
CA PHE A 33 -4.07 -6.28 7.42
C PHE A 33 -4.28 -6.39 8.94
N VAL A 34 -4.65 -5.29 9.59
CA VAL A 34 -5.05 -5.24 10.99
C VAL A 34 -6.47 -4.68 11.11
N MET A 35 -7.21 -5.12 12.14
CA MET A 35 -8.45 -4.44 12.56
C MET A 35 -8.15 -3.51 13.72
N ILE A 36 -8.49 -2.23 13.58
CA ILE A 36 -8.27 -1.24 14.65
C ILE A 36 -9.59 -0.70 15.21
N ARG A 37 -9.58 -0.27 16.48
CA ARG A 37 -10.65 0.49 17.14
C ARG A 37 -10.01 1.59 17.98
N LEU A 38 -10.44 2.84 17.81
CA LEU A 38 -9.79 4.01 18.43
C LEU A 38 -10.24 4.31 19.86
N ARG A 39 -11.48 3.98 20.21
CA ARG A 39 -12.11 4.32 21.49
C ARG A 39 -13.18 3.32 21.88
N GLU A 40 -13.60 3.35 23.14
CA GLU A 40 -14.73 2.54 23.60
C GLU A 40 -16.01 2.97 22.85
N GLY A 41 -16.83 1.98 22.45
CA GLY A 41 -17.98 2.21 21.57
C GLY A 41 -17.64 2.64 20.13
N GLY A 42 -16.36 2.73 19.75
CA GLY A 42 -15.94 2.98 18.37
C GLY A 42 -16.11 1.76 17.45
N GLU A 43 -16.19 2.00 16.14
CA GLU A 43 -16.23 0.93 15.14
C GLU A 43 -14.85 0.27 14.93
N ARG A 44 -14.87 -0.92 14.33
CA ARG A 44 -13.67 -1.65 13.92
C ARG A 44 -13.48 -1.50 12.42
N ILE A 45 -12.33 -0.98 11.98
CA ILE A 45 -12.02 -0.85 10.55
C ILE A 45 -10.77 -1.65 10.17
N PRO A 46 -10.73 -2.27 8.97
CA PRO A 46 -9.54 -2.91 8.44
C PRO A 46 -8.59 -1.87 7.85
N LEU A 47 -7.30 -1.98 8.14
CA LEU A 47 -6.24 -1.22 7.48
C LEU A 47 -5.07 -2.15 7.12
N THR A 48 -4.60 -2.07 5.88
CA THR A 48 -3.53 -2.93 5.38
C THR A 48 -2.20 -2.58 6.05
N ILE A 49 -1.38 -3.59 6.33
CA ILE A 49 -0.01 -3.40 6.78
C ILE A 49 0.82 -3.01 5.54
N SER A 50 1.40 -1.82 5.54
CA SER A 50 2.21 -1.29 4.43
C SER A 50 3.72 -1.44 4.66
N GLY A 51 4.10 -2.01 5.80
CA GLY A 51 5.49 -2.32 6.16
C GLY A 51 5.55 -2.82 7.59
N CYS A 52 6.64 -3.47 7.96
CA CYS A 52 6.91 -3.90 9.33
C CYS A 52 8.40 -3.91 9.59
N ASP A 53 8.77 -3.63 10.83
CA ASP A 53 10.12 -3.75 11.34
C ASP A 53 10.08 -4.64 12.59
N PRO A 54 10.45 -5.93 12.47
CA PRO A 54 10.48 -6.86 13.60
C PRO A 54 11.47 -6.47 14.70
N GLU A 55 12.56 -5.77 14.37
CA GLU A 55 13.59 -5.37 15.33
C GLU A 55 13.12 -4.18 16.18
N ARG A 56 12.51 -3.17 15.54
CA ARG A 56 11.84 -2.05 16.23
C ARG A 56 10.50 -2.46 16.86
N GLY A 57 9.93 -3.59 16.44
CA GLY A 57 8.63 -4.09 16.94
C GLY A 57 7.44 -3.29 16.40
N THR A 58 7.54 -2.77 15.18
CA THR A 58 6.60 -1.78 14.64
C THR A 58 5.98 -2.23 13.32
N ILE A 59 4.80 -1.68 13.04
CA ILE A 59 4.14 -1.81 11.74
C ILE A 59 3.82 -0.43 11.18
N THR A 60 3.89 -0.32 9.86
CA THR A 60 3.52 0.87 9.11
C THR A 60 2.12 0.70 8.54
N ILE A 61 1.26 1.70 8.76
CA ILE A 61 -0.09 1.77 8.21
C ILE A 61 -0.21 3.07 7.43
N ILE A 62 -0.64 2.97 6.18
CA ILE A 62 -0.95 4.13 5.33
C ILE A 62 -2.44 4.06 5.00
N PHE A 63 -3.16 5.15 5.26
CA PHE A 63 -4.61 5.21 5.10
C PHE A 63 -5.04 6.57 4.54
N GLN A 64 -6.21 6.58 3.91
CA GLN A 64 -6.84 7.79 3.40
C GLN A 64 -7.96 8.25 4.36
N GLU A 65 -8.06 9.55 4.58
CA GLU A 65 -9.05 10.22 5.41
C GLU A 65 -10.41 10.33 4.68
N VAL A 66 -11.15 9.23 4.60
CA VAL A 66 -12.41 9.14 3.83
C VAL A 66 -13.70 9.15 4.67
N GLY A 67 -13.59 9.05 6.00
CA GLY A 67 -14.74 9.03 6.89
C GLY A 67 -14.37 9.25 8.36
N LYS A 68 -15.38 9.14 9.24
CA LYS A 68 -15.26 9.49 10.67
C LYS A 68 -14.06 8.85 11.35
N THR A 69 -13.91 7.53 11.27
CA THR A 69 -12.85 6.82 12.00
C THR A 69 -11.46 7.10 11.43
N THR A 70 -11.31 7.22 10.11
CA THR A 70 -10.01 7.59 9.51
C THR A 70 -9.64 9.05 9.80
N LEU A 71 -10.60 9.97 9.84
CA LEU A 71 -10.36 11.36 10.25
C LEU A 71 -9.96 11.45 11.73
N ASP A 72 -10.62 10.69 12.60
CA ASP A 72 -10.26 10.62 14.02
C ASP A 72 -8.86 10.02 14.21
N LEU A 73 -8.51 8.96 13.47
CA LEU A 73 -7.15 8.39 13.46
C LEU A 73 -6.12 9.41 12.96
N GLY A 74 -6.44 10.10 11.88
CA GLY A 74 -5.60 11.16 11.29
C GLY A 74 -5.43 12.39 12.17
N ARG A 75 -6.17 12.54 13.27
CA ARG A 75 -5.96 13.58 14.29
C ARG A 75 -5.00 13.17 15.40
N LEU A 76 -4.79 11.87 15.61
CA LEU A 76 -3.82 11.38 16.59
C LEU A 76 -2.40 11.81 16.23
N LYS A 77 -1.56 12.00 17.24
CA LYS A 77 -0.17 12.45 17.14
C LYS A 77 0.79 11.36 17.62
N PRO A 78 2.08 11.43 17.25
CA PRO A 78 3.09 10.62 17.90
C PRO A 78 2.99 10.75 19.43
N GLY A 79 3.00 9.62 20.13
CA GLY A 79 2.73 9.54 21.57
C GLY A 79 1.30 9.10 21.93
N ASP A 80 0.32 9.36 21.08
CA ASP A 80 -1.05 8.87 21.27
C ASP A 80 -1.13 7.35 21.04
N SER A 81 -2.26 6.75 21.39
CA SER A 81 -2.46 5.30 21.28
C SER A 81 -3.77 4.91 20.59
N ILE A 82 -3.70 3.86 19.80
CA ILE A 82 -4.86 3.12 19.30
C ILE A 82 -5.32 2.17 20.41
N LEU A 83 -6.61 2.22 20.76
CA LEU A 83 -7.15 1.42 21.87
C LEU A 83 -6.99 -0.09 21.62
N ASN A 84 -7.44 -0.56 20.45
CA ASN A 84 -7.34 -1.97 20.07
C ASN A 84 -6.78 -2.12 18.65
N LEU A 85 -5.91 -3.11 18.47
CA LEU A 85 -5.34 -3.53 17.19
C LEU A 85 -5.26 -5.05 17.20
N ALA A 86 -5.86 -5.69 16.19
CA ALA A 86 -5.86 -7.14 16.03
C ALA A 86 -5.22 -7.51 14.69
N GLY A 87 -4.17 -8.32 14.72
CA GLY A 87 -3.53 -8.89 13.54
C GLY A 87 -2.22 -9.63 13.84
N PRO A 88 -1.46 -9.98 12.78
CA PRO A 88 -1.82 -9.76 11.38
C PRO A 88 -2.98 -10.68 10.98
N LEU A 89 -3.88 -10.17 10.13
CA LEU A 89 -5.06 -10.88 9.62
C LEU A 89 -4.97 -11.03 8.11
N GLY A 90 -5.82 -11.91 7.58
CA GLY A 90 -5.83 -12.26 6.16
C GLY A 90 -4.87 -13.40 5.84
N ARG A 91 -5.14 -14.06 4.71
CA ARG A 91 -4.30 -15.15 4.21
C ARG A 91 -3.03 -14.56 3.57
N PRO A 92 -1.83 -14.97 3.99
CA PRO A 92 -0.60 -14.66 3.28
C PRO A 92 -0.72 -15.01 1.80
N PRO A 93 -0.33 -14.13 0.86
CA PRO A 93 -0.27 -14.49 -0.54
C PRO A 93 0.95 -15.38 -0.79
N GLU A 94 1.00 -16.07 -1.93
CA GLU A 94 2.18 -16.85 -2.29
C GLU A 94 3.42 -15.96 -2.43
N LEU A 95 4.48 -16.29 -1.69
CA LEU A 95 5.74 -15.55 -1.69
C LEU A 95 6.84 -16.46 -2.23
N LYS A 96 7.12 -16.33 -3.53
CA LYS A 96 8.15 -17.10 -4.23
C LYS A 96 8.71 -16.30 -5.41
N ARG A 97 9.70 -16.88 -6.08
CA ARG A 97 10.18 -16.39 -7.38
C ARG A 97 9.24 -16.88 -8.48
N PHE A 98 8.55 -15.94 -9.13
CA PHE A 98 7.69 -16.16 -10.28
C PHE A 98 8.45 -15.91 -11.59
N GLY A 99 9.20 -14.81 -11.66
CA GLY A 99 9.83 -14.32 -12.88
C GLY A 99 9.65 -12.81 -13.01
N THR A 100 8.92 -12.35 -14.02
CA THR A 100 8.49 -10.96 -14.17
C THR A 100 7.15 -10.73 -13.49
N VAL A 101 7.10 -9.79 -12.55
CA VAL A 101 5.88 -9.41 -11.82
C VAL A 101 5.54 -7.96 -12.10
N VAL A 102 4.29 -7.69 -12.48
CA VAL A 102 3.76 -6.35 -12.63
C VAL A 102 2.95 -5.97 -11.38
N CYS A 103 3.38 -4.91 -10.69
CA CYS A 103 2.80 -4.39 -9.46
C CYS A 103 2.01 -3.11 -9.75
N VAL A 104 0.67 -3.21 -9.75
CA VAL A 104 -0.25 -2.11 -10.06
C VAL A 104 -0.87 -1.53 -8.79
N GLY A 105 -0.57 -0.26 -8.48
CA GLY A 105 -1.10 0.46 -7.32
C GLY A 105 -1.92 1.69 -7.69
N GLY A 106 -3.10 1.85 -7.10
CA GLY A 106 -3.96 3.02 -7.29
C GLY A 106 -4.27 3.77 -6.00
N GLY A 107 -3.97 5.07 -5.94
CA GLY A 107 -4.18 5.91 -4.77
C GLY A 107 -3.50 5.32 -3.53
N VAL A 108 -4.24 5.20 -2.41
CA VAL A 108 -3.71 4.59 -1.18
C VAL A 108 -3.30 3.11 -1.36
N GLY A 109 -3.77 2.44 -2.42
CA GLY A 109 -3.35 1.09 -2.79
C GLY A 109 -1.87 0.97 -3.20
N ILE A 110 -1.20 2.09 -3.51
CA ILE A 110 0.25 2.11 -3.80
C ILE A 110 1.06 1.62 -2.59
N ALA A 111 0.65 1.98 -1.37
CA ALA A 111 1.36 1.62 -0.14
C ALA A 111 1.48 0.10 0.09
N PRO A 112 0.39 -0.70 0.07
CA PRO A 112 0.52 -2.16 0.19
C PRO A 112 1.18 -2.81 -1.04
N VAL A 113 1.07 -2.21 -2.23
CA VAL A 113 1.80 -2.69 -3.43
C VAL A 113 3.30 -2.51 -3.27
N LEU A 114 3.75 -1.39 -2.70
CA LEU A 114 5.17 -1.16 -2.42
C LEU A 114 5.74 -2.23 -1.49
N PHE A 115 5.02 -2.55 -0.39
CA PHE A 115 5.46 -3.61 0.51
C PHE A 115 5.57 -4.96 -0.21
N ARG A 116 4.59 -5.25 -1.06
CA ARG A 116 4.59 -6.47 -1.87
C ARG A 116 5.75 -6.49 -2.87
N ALA A 117 6.03 -5.38 -3.54
CA ALA A 117 7.12 -5.23 -4.49
C ALA A 117 8.47 -5.47 -3.83
N ARG A 118 8.71 -4.91 -2.64
CA ARG A 118 9.96 -5.12 -1.88
C ARG A 118 10.21 -6.60 -1.57
N VAL A 119 9.21 -7.28 -1.01
CA VAL A 119 9.34 -8.71 -0.69
C VAL A 119 9.55 -9.54 -1.96
N LEU A 120 8.86 -9.25 -3.06
CA LEU A 120 9.05 -9.99 -4.31
C LEU A 120 10.40 -9.71 -4.97
N LYS A 121 10.92 -8.48 -4.87
CA LYS A 121 12.25 -8.09 -5.35
C LYS A 121 13.34 -8.87 -4.62
N GLU A 122 13.26 -8.96 -3.29
CA GLU A 122 14.17 -9.74 -2.45
C GLU A 122 14.16 -11.23 -2.81
N LEU A 123 13.01 -11.77 -3.26
CA LEU A 123 12.87 -13.14 -3.74
C LEU A 123 13.41 -13.35 -5.17
N GLY A 124 14.01 -12.34 -5.80
CA GLY A 124 14.66 -12.43 -7.11
C GLY A 124 13.70 -12.33 -8.30
N ASN A 125 12.55 -11.68 -8.12
CA ASN A 125 11.66 -11.33 -9.23
C ASN A 125 12.14 -10.04 -9.92
N ARG A 126 11.87 -9.94 -11.22
CA ARG A 126 11.91 -8.66 -11.93
C ARG A 126 10.61 -7.93 -11.67
N ILE A 127 10.68 -6.69 -11.21
CA ILE A 127 9.54 -5.89 -10.78
C ILE A 127 9.29 -4.76 -11.78
N ILE A 128 8.11 -4.76 -12.38
CA ILE A 128 7.60 -3.62 -13.16
C ILE A 128 6.47 -3.01 -12.35
N SER A 129 6.58 -1.75 -11.96
CA SER A 129 5.54 -1.10 -11.17
C SER A 129 4.76 -0.11 -12.01
N ILE A 130 3.46 -0.05 -11.79
CA ILE A 130 2.54 0.91 -12.40
C ILE A 130 1.76 1.56 -11.28
N ILE A 131 2.00 2.85 -11.03
CA ILE A 131 1.29 3.60 -9.99
C ILE A 131 0.39 4.66 -10.62
N GLY A 132 -0.80 4.82 -10.05
CA GLY A 132 -1.81 5.75 -10.53
C GLY A 132 -2.46 6.56 -9.42
N ALA A 133 -2.70 7.84 -9.69
CA ALA A 133 -3.43 8.74 -8.81
C ALA A 133 -4.32 9.69 -9.64
N ARG A 134 -5.27 10.36 -8.99
CA ARG A 134 -6.14 11.33 -9.68
C ARG A 134 -5.36 12.54 -10.20
N SER A 135 -4.38 12.98 -9.42
CA SER A 135 -3.48 14.10 -9.71
C SER A 135 -2.12 13.85 -9.06
N ARG A 136 -1.12 14.66 -9.42
CA ARG A 136 0.23 14.64 -8.87
C ARG A 136 0.23 14.72 -7.34
N ASP A 137 -0.61 15.56 -6.77
CA ASP A 137 -0.63 15.84 -5.32
C ASP A 137 -1.22 14.68 -4.51
N MET A 138 -1.89 13.73 -5.17
CA MET A 138 -2.42 12.50 -4.57
C MET A 138 -1.51 11.29 -4.81
N LEU A 139 -0.43 11.44 -5.57
CA LEU A 139 0.55 10.38 -5.79
C LEU A 139 1.44 10.27 -4.54
N ILE A 140 1.59 9.05 -4.04
CA ILE A 140 2.41 8.77 -2.85
C ILE A 140 3.51 7.77 -3.21
N LEU A 141 4.61 7.82 -2.46
CA LEU A 141 5.67 6.81 -2.46
C LEU A 141 6.29 6.53 -3.85
N LYS A 142 6.36 7.56 -4.71
CA LYS A 142 6.90 7.41 -6.06
C LYS A 142 8.38 7.00 -6.00
N GLU A 143 9.15 7.71 -5.19
CA GLU A 143 10.60 7.51 -5.04
C GLU A 143 10.88 6.11 -4.50
N GLU A 144 10.18 5.68 -3.45
CA GLU A 144 10.34 4.34 -2.89
C GLU A 144 9.91 3.24 -3.86
N MET A 145 8.90 3.49 -4.68
CA MET A 145 8.49 2.56 -5.74
C MET A 145 9.54 2.50 -6.86
N GLU A 146 10.16 3.62 -7.20
CA GLU A 146 11.23 3.70 -8.20
C GLU A 146 12.45 2.90 -7.74
N GLU A 147 12.85 3.02 -6.47
CA GLU A 147 13.99 2.29 -5.88
C GLU A 147 13.85 0.77 -5.93
N VAL A 148 12.64 0.24 -5.74
CA VAL A 148 12.40 -1.21 -5.72
C VAL A 148 12.18 -1.81 -7.11
N SER A 149 11.82 -0.99 -8.09
CA SER A 149 11.35 -1.45 -9.40
C SER A 149 12.46 -1.48 -10.44
N ASP A 150 12.46 -2.48 -11.32
CA ASP A 150 13.31 -2.49 -12.52
C ASP A 150 12.77 -1.52 -13.59
N ARG A 151 11.47 -1.25 -13.56
CA ARG A 151 10.81 -0.23 -14.39
C ARG A 151 9.60 0.33 -13.66
N LEU A 152 9.42 1.65 -13.70
CA LEU A 152 8.29 2.34 -13.11
C LEU A 152 7.50 3.11 -14.17
N TYR A 153 6.19 2.93 -14.18
CA TYR A 153 5.23 3.78 -14.89
C TYR A 153 4.40 4.57 -13.89
N VAL A 154 4.22 5.85 -14.16
CA VAL A 154 3.39 6.75 -13.36
C VAL A 154 2.27 7.27 -14.24
N THR A 155 1.04 7.14 -13.74
CA THR A 155 -0.17 7.64 -14.41
C THR A 155 -0.90 8.63 -13.54
N THR A 156 -1.45 9.68 -14.15
CA THR A 156 -2.41 10.57 -13.50
C THR A 156 -3.63 10.78 -14.37
N ASP A 157 -4.82 10.77 -13.77
CA ASP A 157 -6.09 10.93 -14.52
C ASP A 157 -6.10 12.29 -15.28
N ASP A 158 -5.57 13.34 -14.65
CA ASP A 158 -5.50 14.69 -15.22
C ASP A 158 -4.25 14.97 -16.08
N GLY A 159 -3.23 14.10 -16.02
CA GLY A 159 -1.95 14.28 -16.73
C GLY A 159 -0.98 15.24 -16.04
N SER A 160 -1.22 15.60 -14.78
CA SER A 160 -0.36 16.50 -14.00
C SER A 160 1.01 15.91 -13.66
N LEU A 161 1.18 14.58 -13.74
CA LEU A 161 2.45 13.88 -13.63
C LEU A 161 2.45 12.56 -14.39
N GLY A 162 3.54 12.26 -15.10
CA GLY A 162 3.68 11.01 -15.85
C GLY A 162 2.74 10.95 -17.07
N GLN A 163 2.22 9.76 -17.37
CA GLN A 163 1.29 9.56 -18.46
C GLN A 163 -0.14 9.96 -18.03
N LYS A 164 -0.81 10.75 -18.87
CA LYS A 164 -2.23 11.02 -18.69
C LYS A 164 -3.04 9.76 -19.00
N GLY A 165 -3.90 9.33 -18.07
CA GLY A 165 -4.74 8.16 -18.24
C GLY A 165 -4.75 7.27 -17.01
N PHE A 166 -5.12 6.01 -17.21
CA PHE A 166 -5.26 5.04 -16.12
C PHE A 166 -4.11 4.04 -16.12
N VAL A 167 -3.90 3.38 -14.98
CA VAL A 167 -2.90 2.31 -14.83
C VAL A 167 -3.08 1.15 -15.83
N THR A 168 -4.27 0.99 -16.40
CA THR A 168 -4.54 -0.04 -17.43
C THR A 168 -3.85 0.23 -18.75
N ASP A 169 -3.50 1.48 -19.04
CA ASP A 169 -2.91 1.88 -20.31
C ASP A 169 -1.47 1.33 -20.42
N PRO A 170 -0.53 1.69 -19.53
CA PRO A 170 0.80 1.08 -19.53
C PRO A 170 0.78 -0.43 -19.21
N LEU A 171 -0.26 -0.93 -18.54
CA LEU A 171 -0.38 -2.38 -18.31
C LEU A 171 -0.60 -3.15 -19.61
N ARG A 172 -1.45 -2.64 -20.52
CA ARG A 172 -1.64 -3.25 -21.85
C ARG A 172 -0.33 -3.30 -22.62
N ASP A 173 0.41 -2.20 -22.61
CA ASP A 173 1.69 -2.08 -23.33
C ASP A 173 2.72 -3.09 -22.78
N VAL A 174 2.85 -3.20 -21.45
CA VAL A 174 3.76 -4.17 -20.82
C VAL A 174 3.38 -5.61 -21.18
N LEU A 175 2.09 -5.94 -21.16
CA LEU A 175 1.61 -7.29 -21.47
C LEU A 175 1.71 -7.63 -22.97
N SER A 176 1.72 -6.64 -23.86
CA SER A 176 1.99 -6.85 -25.29
C SER A 176 3.48 -6.98 -25.60
N ASP A 177 4.34 -6.31 -24.83
CA ASP A 177 5.76 -6.19 -25.11
C ASP A 177 6.59 -7.34 -24.51
N GLU A 178 6.19 -7.90 -23.38
CA GLU A 178 6.96 -8.94 -22.69
C GLU A 178 6.11 -9.95 -21.89
N GLN A 179 6.70 -11.12 -21.63
CA GLN A 179 6.07 -12.15 -20.80
C GLN A 179 6.01 -11.69 -19.34
N VAL A 180 4.80 -11.74 -18.76
CA VAL A 180 4.52 -11.44 -17.36
C VAL A 180 3.98 -12.70 -16.67
N ASP A 181 4.60 -13.08 -15.57
CA ASP A 181 4.25 -14.29 -14.81
C ASP A 181 3.18 -14.02 -13.73
N LEU A 182 3.09 -12.77 -13.25
CA LEU A 182 2.11 -12.36 -12.25
C LEU A 182 1.77 -10.87 -12.37
N VAL A 183 0.48 -10.53 -12.29
CA VAL A 183 0.00 -9.16 -12.05
C VAL A 183 -0.59 -9.08 -10.65
N VAL A 184 -0.12 -8.12 -9.85
CA VAL A 184 -0.68 -7.79 -8.53
C VAL A 184 -1.33 -6.43 -8.62
N ALA A 185 -2.63 -6.33 -8.35
CA ALA A 185 -3.38 -5.08 -8.41
C ALA A 185 -4.04 -4.74 -7.08
N ILE A 186 -3.76 -3.54 -6.54
CA ILE A 186 -4.40 -3.04 -5.32
C ILE A 186 -4.78 -1.56 -5.49
N GLY A 187 -6.05 -1.25 -5.30
CA GLY A 187 -6.57 0.10 -5.41
C GLY A 187 -8.09 0.13 -5.35
N PRO A 188 -8.75 1.18 -5.85
CA PRO A 188 -10.20 1.25 -5.92
C PRO A 188 -10.80 0.05 -6.68
N ILE A 189 -12.01 -0.38 -6.30
CA ILE A 189 -12.69 -1.53 -6.92
C ILE A 189 -12.79 -1.38 -8.45
N GLY A 190 -13.10 -0.17 -8.93
CA GLY A 190 -13.17 0.11 -10.37
C GLY A 190 -11.83 -0.13 -11.08
N MET A 191 -10.72 0.25 -10.45
CA MET A 191 -9.37 0.01 -10.97
C MET A 191 -9.04 -1.48 -11.00
N MET A 192 -9.28 -2.19 -9.89
CA MET A 192 -8.99 -3.64 -9.82
C MET A 192 -9.80 -4.43 -10.85
N LYS A 193 -11.08 -4.06 -11.07
CA LYS A 193 -11.93 -4.63 -12.12
C LYS A 193 -11.40 -4.33 -13.53
N ALA A 194 -10.92 -3.12 -13.76
CA ALA A 194 -10.38 -2.73 -15.06
C ALA A 194 -9.08 -3.49 -15.36
N VAL A 195 -8.19 -3.61 -14.37
CA VAL A 195 -6.94 -4.37 -14.48
C VAL A 195 -7.20 -5.85 -14.76
N SER A 196 -8.20 -6.47 -14.12
CA SER A 196 -8.52 -7.88 -14.36
C SER A 196 -9.08 -8.17 -15.76
N GLY A 197 -9.48 -7.13 -16.50
CA GLY A 197 -10.00 -7.24 -17.87
C GLY A 197 -8.99 -6.85 -18.95
N VAL A 198 -7.76 -6.54 -18.57
CA VAL A 198 -6.61 -6.40 -19.49
C VAL A 198 -6.05 -7.78 -19.77
#